data_AF-A0A9E6BQ41-F1
#
_entry.id   AF-A0A9E6BQ41-F1
#
_cell.length_a   1.000
_cell.length_b   1.000
_cell.length_c   1.000
_cell.angle_alpha   90.00
_cell.angle_beta   90.00
_cell.angle_gamma   90.00
#
_symmetry.space_group_name_H-M   'P 1'
#
loop_
_entity.id
_entity.type
_entity.pdbx_description
1 polymer ?
#
loop_
_entity_poly.entity_id
_entity_poly.type
_entity_poly.pdbx_seq_one_letter_code
_entity_poly.pdbx_strand_id
1 'polypeptide(L)'
;HAEDLGSTPVFVLDIDGNGTKELLKVGLDLEHRQKQRWNHGYVFSSAGKLLRRIELGFTGIALGDLDDDRHVEGVGLTNTRDGGHTGRREIRCIDLATGRVEWTVPVPRAYLDTNSPVMADVNGDGALEAIVGTGNPAGYGRLPKTEPWGDLYVVDAQGVVRQRVEVSAWPVNFALCDLDADGLSELLVVVSSQPGELLLFKTNARASRDDWPTPFGSPARDGTMAPPR
;
A
#
# COMPACT_ATOMS: atom_id res chain seq x y z
N HIS A 1 24.03 -9.27 -0.53
CA HIS A 1 22.76 -8.78 0.04
C HIS A 1 21.64 -9.24 -0.88
N ALA A 2 20.66 -9.98 -0.39
CA ALA A 2 19.55 -10.51 -1.19
C ALA A 2 18.23 -10.09 -0.54
N GLU A 3 17.38 -9.42 -1.31
CA GLU A 3 15.97 -9.21 -0.94
C GLU A 3 15.18 -10.43 -1.37
N ASP A 4 14.18 -10.80 -0.59
CA ASP A 4 13.22 -11.83 -0.97
C ASP A 4 12.22 -11.25 -1.98
N LEU A 5 12.23 -11.80 -3.19
CA LEU A 5 11.26 -11.50 -4.25
C LEU A 5 10.20 -12.61 -4.37
N GLY A 6 10.09 -13.52 -3.41
CA GLY A 6 9.07 -14.58 -3.40
C GLY A 6 7.77 -14.15 -2.72
N SER A 7 7.84 -13.29 -1.71
CA SER A 7 6.75 -13.14 -0.72
C SER A 7 5.78 -11.96 -0.95
N THR A 8 6.06 -11.08 -1.91
CA THR A 8 5.20 -9.95 -2.30
C THR A 8 4.49 -10.21 -3.64
N PRO A 9 3.39 -9.52 -3.97
CA PRO A 9 2.81 -9.60 -5.32
C PRO A 9 3.73 -9.03 -6.41
N VAL A 10 3.45 -9.37 -7.67
CA VAL A 10 3.95 -8.68 -8.86
C VAL A 10 2.81 -7.83 -9.39
N PHE A 11 3.09 -6.57 -9.72
CA PHE A 11 2.11 -5.65 -10.30
C PHE A 11 2.42 -5.44 -11.78
N VAL A 12 1.37 -5.27 -12.60
CA VAL A 12 1.49 -4.98 -14.03
C VAL A 12 0.78 -3.67 -14.31
N LEU A 13 1.52 -2.63 -14.63
CA LEU A 13 1.01 -1.27 -14.78
C LEU A 13 1.94 -0.42 -15.64
N ASP A 14 1.38 0.61 -16.28
CA ASP A 14 2.13 1.65 -16.97
C ASP A 14 2.66 2.63 -15.93
N ILE A 15 3.96 2.51 -15.60
CA ILE A 15 4.55 3.25 -14.47
C ILE A 15 4.86 4.70 -14.86
N ASP A 16 5.19 4.94 -16.13
CA ASP A 16 5.67 6.23 -16.63
C ASP A 16 4.68 6.94 -17.57
N GLY A 17 3.47 6.40 -17.71
CA GLY A 17 2.38 7.00 -18.49
C GLY A 17 2.59 6.94 -20.01
N ASN A 18 3.49 6.08 -20.49
CA ASN A 18 3.85 6.02 -21.92
C ASN A 18 2.92 5.11 -22.75
N GLY A 19 1.97 4.43 -22.12
CA GLY A 19 1.04 3.46 -22.71
C GLY A 19 1.55 2.02 -22.76
N THR A 20 2.77 1.76 -22.31
CA THR A 20 3.37 0.43 -22.18
C THR A 20 3.37 0.02 -20.72
N LYS A 21 3.12 -1.26 -20.44
CA LYS A 21 3.17 -1.75 -19.05
C LYS A 21 4.51 -2.35 -18.70
N GLU A 22 4.91 -2.06 -17.48
CA GLU A 22 6.03 -2.65 -16.78
C GLU A 22 5.54 -3.65 -15.72
N LEU A 23 6.47 -4.50 -15.29
CA LEU A 23 6.28 -5.33 -14.11
C LEU A 23 6.97 -4.65 -12.93
N LEU A 24 6.23 -4.37 -11.86
CA LEU A 24 6.78 -3.92 -10.60
C LEU A 24 6.81 -5.08 -9.60
N LYS A 25 7.95 -5.24 -8.94
CA LYS A 25 8.13 -6.19 -7.85
C LYS A 25 8.75 -5.49 -6.65
N VAL A 26 8.10 -5.56 -5.50
CA VAL A 26 8.66 -5.02 -4.25
C VAL A 26 9.47 -6.09 -3.53
N GLY A 27 10.71 -5.80 -3.18
CA GLY A 27 11.56 -6.67 -2.37
C GLY A 27 11.19 -6.62 -0.89
N LEU A 28 11.30 -7.76 -0.22
CA LEU A 28 11.09 -7.90 1.22
C LEU A 28 12.42 -8.19 1.92
N ASP A 29 12.71 -7.46 3.01
CA ASP A 29 13.89 -7.73 3.84
C ASP A 29 13.52 -8.67 4.98
N LEU A 30 13.72 -9.98 4.76
CA LEU A 30 13.52 -11.02 5.77
C LEU A 30 14.67 -11.09 6.78
N GLU A 31 15.82 -10.50 6.46
CA GLU A 31 17.01 -10.80 7.23
C GLU A 31 17.12 -9.93 8.48
N HIS A 32 16.68 -8.66 8.49
CA HIS A 32 16.80 -7.70 9.62
C HIS A 32 18.17 -7.68 10.35
N ARG A 33 19.17 -8.36 9.79
CA ARG A 33 20.45 -8.74 10.42
C ARG A 33 21.62 -8.14 9.68
N GLN A 34 21.43 -7.62 8.47
CA GLN A 34 22.51 -7.05 7.64
C GLN A 34 22.48 -5.51 7.51
N LYS A 35 21.72 -4.79 8.36
CA LYS A 35 21.65 -3.31 8.37
C LYS A 35 21.12 -2.72 7.06
N GLN A 36 20.25 -3.42 6.33
CA GLN A 36 19.70 -2.87 5.10
C GLN A 36 18.81 -1.66 5.42
N ARG A 37 19.13 -0.52 4.79
CA ARG A 37 18.38 0.72 5.00
C ARG A 37 17.08 0.77 4.19
N TRP A 38 17.06 0.10 3.04
CA TRP A 38 15.99 0.23 2.05
C TRP A 38 15.63 -1.11 1.42
N ASN A 39 14.31 -1.36 1.36
CA ASN A 39 13.69 -2.31 0.45
C ASN A 39 13.51 -1.63 -0.91
N HIS A 40 13.57 -2.40 -1.99
CA HIS A 40 13.51 -1.83 -3.33
C HIS A 40 12.30 -2.27 -4.14
N GLY A 41 11.84 -1.36 -5.00
CA GLY A 41 10.98 -1.67 -6.13
C GLY A 41 11.86 -2.03 -7.33
N TYR A 42 11.60 -3.18 -7.94
CA TYR A 42 12.26 -3.64 -9.16
C TYR A 42 11.28 -3.49 -10.32
N VAL A 43 11.63 -2.64 -11.27
CA VAL A 43 10.82 -2.38 -12.46
C VAL A 43 11.42 -3.14 -13.63
N PHE A 44 10.65 -4.01 -14.26
CA PHE A 44 11.04 -4.76 -15.44
C PHE A 44 10.19 -4.37 -16.64
N SER A 45 10.77 -4.40 -17.82
CA SER A 45 9.98 -4.32 -19.05
C SER A 45 9.06 -5.53 -19.18
N SER A 46 8.08 -5.44 -20.07
CA SER A 46 7.23 -6.57 -20.46
C SER A 46 8.00 -7.80 -20.98
N ALA A 47 9.25 -7.62 -21.42
CA ALA A 47 10.16 -8.69 -21.82
C ALA A 47 11.00 -9.27 -20.67
N GLY A 48 10.79 -8.81 -19.43
CA GLY A 48 11.52 -9.27 -18.24
C GLY A 48 12.90 -8.65 -18.05
N LYS A 49 13.26 -7.61 -18.81
CA LYS A 49 14.52 -6.88 -18.61
C LYS A 49 14.37 -5.91 -17.45
N LEU A 50 15.27 -5.98 -16.45
CA LEU A 50 15.31 -4.99 -15.37
C LEU A 50 15.60 -3.60 -15.96
N LEU A 51 14.67 -2.66 -15.76
CA LEU A 51 14.76 -1.27 -16.18
C LEU A 51 15.30 -0.39 -15.04
N ARG A 52 14.79 -0.60 -13.81
CA ARG A 52 15.11 0.25 -12.67
C ARG A 52 15.04 -0.50 -11.34
N ARG A 53 15.80 0.01 -10.37
CA ARG A 53 15.66 -0.28 -8.95
C ARG A 53 15.37 1.02 -8.19
N ILE A 54 14.30 1.07 -7.40
CA ILE A 54 13.81 2.26 -6.68
C ILE A 54 13.93 1.99 -5.18
N GLU A 55 14.48 2.93 -4.40
CA GLU A 55 14.54 2.81 -2.93
C GLU A 55 13.19 3.15 -2.32
N LEU A 56 12.41 2.14 -1.94
CA LEU A 56 11.07 2.33 -1.36
C LEU A 56 11.15 2.52 0.17
N GLY A 57 11.79 1.57 0.84
CA GLY A 57 11.83 1.52 2.31
C GLY A 57 10.62 0.86 2.97
N PHE A 58 9.69 0.29 2.19
CA PHE A 58 8.49 -0.40 2.65
C PHE A 58 8.21 -1.64 1.79
N THR A 59 7.31 -2.52 2.26
CA THR A 59 6.94 -3.78 1.57
C THR A 59 5.51 -3.78 1.05
N GLY A 60 4.56 -3.37 1.89
CA GLY A 60 3.21 -3.05 1.46
C GLY A 60 3.24 -1.77 0.65
N ILE A 61 2.68 -1.82 -0.56
CA ILE A 61 2.63 -0.69 -1.50
C ILE A 61 1.20 -0.52 -2.01
N ALA A 62 0.67 0.69 -1.87
CA ALA A 62 -0.53 1.15 -2.55
C ALA A 62 -0.06 1.85 -3.82
N LEU A 63 -0.78 1.64 -4.93
CA LEU A 63 -0.39 2.10 -6.26
C LEU A 63 -1.54 2.87 -6.89
N GLY A 64 -1.24 4.00 -7.53
CA GLY A 64 -2.19 4.82 -8.27
C GLY A 64 -1.54 6.14 -8.70
N ASP A 65 -2.14 6.80 -9.68
CA ASP A 65 -1.84 8.20 -10.03
C ASP A 65 -2.50 9.10 -8.97
N LEU A 66 -1.76 9.34 -7.90
CA LEU A 66 -2.25 9.96 -6.68
C LEU A 66 -2.33 11.48 -6.85
N ASP A 67 -1.42 12.08 -7.61
CA ASP A 67 -1.32 13.53 -7.79
C ASP A 67 -1.80 14.04 -9.17
N ASP A 68 -2.32 13.16 -10.03
CA ASP A 68 -2.89 13.45 -11.37
C ASP A 68 -1.82 13.95 -12.37
N ASP A 69 -0.57 13.50 -12.21
CA ASP A 69 0.55 13.81 -13.11
C ASP A 69 0.79 12.75 -14.20
N ARG A 70 0.04 11.63 -14.16
CA ARG A 70 0.11 10.45 -15.04
C ARG A 70 1.30 9.52 -14.81
N HIS A 71 2.09 9.75 -13.79
CA HIS A 71 2.96 8.73 -13.24
C HIS A 71 2.21 7.93 -12.18
N VAL A 72 2.80 6.80 -11.78
CA VAL A 72 2.25 6.02 -10.68
C VAL A 72 3.03 6.27 -9.41
N GLU A 73 2.31 6.62 -8.35
CA GLU A 73 2.86 6.74 -7.01
C GLU A 73 2.78 5.42 -6.27
N GLY A 74 3.85 5.12 -5.53
CA GLY A 74 3.89 4.08 -4.52
C GLY A 74 3.80 4.67 -3.12
N VAL A 75 2.74 4.34 -2.39
CA VAL A 75 2.59 4.73 -0.98
C VAL A 75 2.70 3.53 -0.05
N GLY A 76 3.57 3.63 0.96
CA GLY A 76 3.78 2.57 1.94
C GLY A 76 4.38 3.07 3.25
N LEU A 77 4.56 2.14 4.20
CA LEU A 77 5.03 2.47 5.55
C LEU A 77 6.44 1.96 5.81
N THR A 78 7.31 2.87 6.22
CA THR A 78 8.72 2.60 6.49
C THR A 78 8.98 2.14 7.92
N ASN A 79 10.14 1.50 8.12
CA ASN A 79 10.64 1.07 9.43
C ASN A 79 9.68 0.12 10.18
N THR A 80 9.06 -0.78 9.41
CA THR A 80 8.33 -1.96 9.90
C THR A 80 9.27 -3.17 10.02
N ARG A 81 8.77 -4.27 10.60
CA ARG A 81 9.50 -5.52 10.84
C ARG A 81 9.94 -6.20 9.56
N ASP A 82 9.26 -5.97 8.43
CA ASP A 82 9.63 -6.57 7.14
C ASP A 82 9.98 -5.46 6.11
N GLY A 83 9.78 -4.19 6.50
CA GLY A 83 10.17 -2.97 5.80
C GLY A 83 11.64 -2.55 6.01
N GLY A 84 12.09 -1.55 5.26
CA GLY A 84 13.45 -1.04 5.35
C GLY A 84 13.70 -0.25 6.64
N HIS A 85 14.93 -0.32 7.20
CA HIS A 85 15.32 0.46 8.37
C HIS A 85 15.81 1.86 7.99
N THR A 86 14.86 2.72 7.64
CA THR A 86 15.08 4.11 7.20
C THR A 86 15.48 5.04 8.36
N GLY A 87 15.39 4.56 9.60
CA GLY A 87 15.63 5.30 10.83
C GLY A 87 14.43 6.11 11.33
N ARG A 88 13.34 6.17 10.56
CA ARG A 88 12.10 6.89 10.93
C ARG A 88 10.86 6.08 10.56
N ARG A 89 9.82 6.17 11.38
CA ARG A 89 8.52 5.54 11.11
C ARG A 89 7.65 6.54 10.36
N GLU A 90 7.58 6.37 9.05
CA GLU A 90 6.92 7.35 8.18
C GLU A 90 6.10 6.64 7.10
N ILE A 91 4.92 7.17 6.81
CA ILE A 91 4.22 6.92 5.55
C ILE A 91 4.97 7.70 4.48
N ARG A 92 5.23 7.08 3.34
CA ARG A 92 6.04 7.67 2.28
C ARG A 92 5.33 7.52 0.95
N CYS A 93 5.33 8.59 0.15
CA CYS A 93 4.97 8.58 -1.27
C CYS A 93 6.21 8.70 -2.15
N ILE A 94 6.23 7.93 -3.23
CA ILE A 94 7.30 7.92 -4.23
C ILE A 94 6.68 7.86 -5.61
N ASP A 95 6.98 8.83 -6.44
CA ASP A 95 6.77 8.76 -7.89
C ASP A 95 7.67 7.64 -8.44
N LEU A 96 7.07 6.56 -8.96
CA LEU A 96 7.80 5.38 -9.40
C LEU A 96 8.47 5.60 -10.77
N ALA A 97 7.97 6.54 -11.58
CA ALA A 97 8.53 6.92 -12.87
C ALA A 97 9.86 7.69 -12.71
N THR A 98 10.05 8.43 -11.62
CA THR A 98 11.30 9.16 -11.33
C THR A 98 12.10 8.56 -10.17
N GLY A 99 11.46 7.77 -9.31
CA GLY A 99 12.03 7.26 -8.05
C GLY A 99 12.19 8.35 -6.99
N ARG A 100 11.57 9.52 -7.17
CA ARG A 100 11.66 10.67 -6.26
C ARG A 100 10.69 10.47 -5.09
N VAL A 101 11.18 10.67 -3.88
CA VAL A 101 10.30 10.80 -2.71
C VAL A 101 9.58 12.14 -2.81
N GLU A 102 8.26 12.10 -2.86
CA GLU A 102 7.43 13.30 -2.98
C GLU A 102 7.16 13.92 -1.63
N TRP A 103 6.77 13.08 -0.67
CA TRP A 103 6.53 13.47 0.71
C TRP A 103 6.71 12.28 1.66
N THR A 104 6.91 12.62 2.94
CA THR A 104 6.85 11.67 4.05
C THR A 104 6.06 12.25 5.22
N VAL A 105 5.38 11.37 5.94
CA VAL A 105 4.53 11.72 7.08
C VAL A 105 4.91 10.87 8.28
N PRO A 106 5.38 11.45 9.40
CA PRO A 106 5.73 10.67 10.57
C PRO A 106 4.50 10.03 11.22
N VAL A 107 4.64 8.78 11.64
CA VAL A 107 3.63 8.07 12.43
C VAL A 107 4.16 7.77 13.84
N PRO A 108 3.28 7.80 14.87
CA PRO A 108 3.70 7.61 16.26
C PRO A 108 4.33 6.23 16.48
N ARG A 109 3.79 5.20 15.84
CA ARG A 109 4.21 3.80 15.97
C ARG A 109 4.05 3.08 14.63
N ALA A 110 4.93 2.11 14.40
CA ALA A 110 4.97 1.24 13.24
C ALA A 110 5.62 -0.07 13.68
N TYR A 111 5.02 -1.19 13.32
CA TYR A 111 5.62 -2.50 13.58
C TYR A 111 5.43 -3.45 12.40
N LEU A 112 4.21 -3.90 12.11
CA LEU A 112 3.91 -4.55 10.83
C LEU A 112 3.13 -3.57 9.97
N ASP A 113 3.44 -3.44 8.70
CA ASP A 113 2.61 -2.78 7.69
C ASP A 113 1.48 -3.70 7.24
N THR A 114 0.42 -3.15 6.66
CA THR A 114 -0.58 -3.92 5.94
C THR A 114 0.07 -4.55 4.70
N ASN A 115 -0.26 -5.80 4.40
CA ASN A 115 0.30 -6.51 3.23
C ASN A 115 -0.21 -5.94 1.90
N SER A 116 -1.41 -5.36 1.92
CA SER A 116 -2.10 -4.83 0.75
C SER A 116 -2.77 -3.50 1.12
N PRO A 117 -1.99 -2.41 1.29
CA PRO A 117 -2.55 -1.08 1.37
C PRO A 117 -3.19 -0.71 0.02
N VAL A 118 -4.13 0.24 0.04
CA VAL A 118 -4.98 0.55 -1.13
C VAL A 118 -5.06 2.05 -1.37
N MET A 119 -5.47 2.46 -2.58
CA MET A 119 -5.84 3.84 -2.89
C MET A 119 -7.29 3.88 -3.39
N ALA A 120 -8.02 4.92 -3.00
CA ALA A 120 -9.36 5.20 -3.50
C ALA A 120 -9.75 6.65 -3.18
N ASP A 121 -10.77 7.17 -3.87
CA ASP A 121 -11.44 8.44 -3.52
C ASP A 121 -12.32 8.25 -2.28
N VAL A 122 -11.70 8.07 -1.11
CA VAL A 122 -12.38 7.69 0.14
C VAL A 122 -13.42 8.73 0.54
N ASN A 123 -13.16 9.99 0.23
CA ASN A 123 -13.98 11.12 0.66
C ASN A 123 -15.05 11.55 -0.39
N GLY A 124 -14.92 11.12 -1.65
CA GLY A 124 -15.86 11.39 -2.74
C GLY A 124 -15.65 12.73 -3.47
N ASP A 125 -14.50 13.37 -3.30
CA ASP A 125 -14.15 14.66 -3.94
C ASP A 125 -13.54 14.51 -5.34
N GLY A 126 -13.27 13.28 -5.76
CA GLY A 126 -12.71 12.94 -7.06
C GLY A 126 -11.19 12.88 -7.11
N ALA A 127 -10.50 13.05 -5.98
CA ALA A 127 -9.07 12.80 -5.83
C ALA A 127 -8.83 11.49 -5.06
N LEU A 128 -7.67 10.84 -5.26
CA LEU A 128 -7.33 9.63 -4.53
C LEU A 128 -6.74 9.96 -3.15
N GLU A 129 -7.05 9.10 -2.18
CA GLU A 129 -6.31 8.94 -0.94
C GLU A 129 -5.69 7.55 -0.85
N ALA A 130 -4.55 7.46 -0.15
CA ALA A 130 -3.95 6.20 0.26
C ALA A 130 -4.45 5.76 1.64
N ILE A 131 -4.87 4.49 1.73
CA ILE A 131 -5.20 3.80 2.98
C ILE A 131 -4.05 2.86 3.33
N VAL A 132 -3.34 3.20 4.40
CA VAL A 132 -2.23 2.39 4.93
C VAL A 132 -2.50 2.01 6.38
N GLY A 133 -2.08 0.81 6.77
CA GLY A 133 -2.23 0.33 8.13
C GLY A 133 -0.93 -0.12 8.75
N THR A 134 -0.90 -0.12 10.07
CA THR A 134 0.16 -0.74 10.84
C THR A 134 -0.32 -1.27 12.18
N GLY A 135 0.36 -2.28 12.71
CA GLY A 135 0.01 -2.78 14.02
C GLY A 135 0.93 -3.82 14.63
N ASN A 136 0.58 -4.16 15.86
CA ASN A 136 1.08 -5.29 16.61
C ASN A 136 -0.02 -6.36 16.70
N PRO A 137 0.22 -7.58 16.18
CA PRO A 137 -0.79 -8.62 16.16
C PRO A 137 -1.04 -9.17 17.57
N ALA A 138 -2.20 -9.80 17.77
CA ALA A 138 -2.47 -10.54 19.00
C ALA A 138 -1.80 -11.93 19.03
N GLY A 139 -1.44 -12.47 17.85
CA GLY A 139 -0.89 -13.81 17.68
C GLY A 139 0.55 -13.85 17.16
N TYR A 140 0.77 -14.60 16.07
CA TYR A 140 2.09 -14.83 15.50
C TYR A 140 2.79 -13.51 15.15
N GLY A 141 4.07 -13.41 15.52
CA GLY A 141 4.86 -12.21 15.27
C GLY A 141 4.55 -11.04 16.19
N ARG A 142 3.82 -11.22 17.31
CA ARG A 142 3.56 -10.16 18.30
C ARG A 142 4.84 -9.65 18.95
N LEU A 143 4.93 -8.34 19.14
CA LEU A 143 5.95 -7.69 19.96
C LEU A 143 5.88 -8.20 21.42
N PRO A 144 6.98 -8.74 21.98
CA PRO A 144 6.99 -9.24 23.35
C PRO A 144 6.56 -8.16 24.36
N LYS A 145 5.79 -8.58 25.37
CA LYS A 145 5.35 -7.71 26.50
C LYS A 145 4.60 -6.44 26.07
N THR A 146 4.01 -6.44 24.88
CA THR A 146 3.25 -5.29 24.34
C THR A 146 1.84 -5.75 24.02
N GLU A 147 0.82 -4.96 24.38
CA GLU A 147 -0.56 -5.26 23.97
C GLU A 147 -0.75 -5.16 22.45
N PRO A 148 -1.70 -5.92 21.86
CA PRO A 148 -2.04 -5.75 20.47
C PRO A 148 -2.55 -4.33 20.22
N TRP A 149 -2.27 -3.81 19.04
CA TRP A 149 -2.73 -2.49 18.62
C TRP A 149 -2.70 -2.40 17.10
N GLY A 150 -3.49 -1.51 16.53
CA GLY A 150 -3.34 -1.12 15.14
C GLY A 150 -3.83 0.29 14.87
N ASP A 151 -3.32 0.85 13.79
CA ASP A 151 -3.71 2.15 13.26
C ASP A 151 -3.97 2.01 11.75
N LEU A 152 -5.05 2.61 11.28
CA LEU A 152 -5.34 2.87 9.87
C LEU A 152 -5.18 4.38 9.63
N TYR A 153 -4.56 4.73 8.51
CA TYR A 153 -4.37 6.11 8.08
C TYR A 153 -4.96 6.29 6.69
N VAL A 154 -5.72 7.35 6.51
CA VAL A 154 -6.14 7.87 5.21
C VAL A 154 -5.31 9.13 4.95
N VAL A 155 -4.51 9.12 3.90
CA VAL A 155 -3.56 10.18 3.57
C VAL A 155 -3.79 10.64 2.14
N ASP A 156 -3.89 11.95 1.92
CA ASP A 156 -4.08 12.51 0.59
C ASP A 156 -2.78 12.62 -0.20
N ALA A 157 -2.92 13.08 -1.45
CA ALA A 157 -1.82 13.33 -2.38
C ALA A 157 -0.77 14.35 -1.90
N GLN A 158 -1.09 15.17 -0.91
CA GLN A 158 -0.15 16.14 -0.34
C GLN A 158 0.49 15.65 0.97
N GLY A 159 0.24 14.38 1.37
CA GLY A 159 0.75 13.82 2.62
C GLY A 159 0.00 14.33 3.85
N VAL A 160 -1.21 14.87 3.71
CA VAL A 160 -2.05 15.25 4.86
C VAL A 160 -2.83 14.03 5.33
N VAL A 161 -2.66 13.65 6.60
CA VAL A 161 -3.48 12.61 7.23
C VAL A 161 -4.89 13.15 7.43
N ARG A 162 -5.81 12.73 6.57
CA ARG A 162 -7.23 13.11 6.62
C ARG A 162 -7.96 12.38 7.75
N GLN A 163 -7.58 11.13 8.00
CA GLN A 163 -8.18 10.33 9.07
C GLN A 163 -7.17 9.35 9.67
N ARG A 164 -7.29 9.12 10.98
CA ARG A 164 -6.63 8.01 11.68
C ARG A 164 -7.68 7.25 12.48
N VAL A 165 -7.72 5.94 12.32
CA VAL A 165 -8.59 5.04 13.08
C VAL A 165 -7.74 4.04 13.86
N GLU A 166 -7.94 3.96 15.16
CA GLU A 166 -7.30 2.91 15.96
C GLU A 166 -8.14 1.64 15.91
N VAL A 167 -7.47 0.50 15.75
CA VAL A 167 -8.09 -0.83 15.75
C VAL A 167 -7.44 -1.72 16.81
N SER A 168 -8.10 -2.81 17.16
CA SER A 168 -7.74 -3.68 18.29
C SER A 168 -6.37 -4.38 18.15
N ALA A 169 -5.90 -4.63 16.92
CA ALA A 169 -4.65 -5.31 16.61
C ALA A 169 -4.19 -4.99 15.18
N TRP A 170 -3.16 -5.67 14.67
CA TRP A 170 -2.64 -5.43 13.32
C TRP A 170 -3.69 -5.56 12.20
N PRO A 171 -3.95 -4.49 11.41
CA PRO A 171 -4.76 -4.55 10.20
C PRO A 171 -3.97 -5.16 9.03
N VAL A 172 -4.28 -6.40 8.68
CA VAL A 172 -3.46 -7.24 7.80
C VAL A 172 -3.71 -6.95 6.32
N ASN A 173 -4.99 -6.95 5.92
CA ASN A 173 -5.42 -6.82 4.52
C ASN A 173 -6.64 -5.90 4.44
N PHE A 174 -6.74 -5.19 3.31
CA PHE A 174 -7.87 -4.34 2.97
C PHE A 174 -8.57 -4.84 1.71
N ALA A 175 -9.85 -4.55 1.61
CA ALA A 175 -10.62 -4.70 0.39
C ALA A 175 -11.62 -3.56 0.29
N LEU A 176 -11.77 -2.99 -0.91
CA LEU A 176 -12.82 -2.03 -1.24
C LEU A 176 -13.79 -2.68 -2.22
N CYS A 177 -15.08 -2.62 -1.91
CA CYS A 177 -16.13 -3.12 -2.77
C CYS A 177 -17.50 -2.61 -2.33
N ASP A 178 -18.40 -2.44 -3.28
CA ASP A 178 -19.82 -2.12 -3.04
C ASP A 178 -20.55 -3.35 -2.51
N LEU A 179 -20.72 -3.43 -1.19
CA LEU A 179 -21.28 -4.61 -0.53
C LEU A 179 -22.79 -4.53 -0.37
N ASP A 180 -23.35 -3.33 -0.32
CA ASP A 180 -24.78 -3.11 -0.13
C ASP A 180 -25.52 -2.58 -1.37
N ALA A 181 -24.81 -2.45 -2.49
CA ALA A 181 -25.31 -1.97 -3.79
C ALA A 181 -25.84 -0.53 -3.75
N ASP A 182 -25.28 0.33 -2.88
CA ASP A 182 -25.61 1.75 -2.81
C ASP A 182 -24.81 2.62 -3.81
N GLY A 183 -23.86 2.00 -4.54
CA GLY A 183 -23.01 2.66 -5.50
C GLY A 183 -21.77 3.31 -4.88
N LEU A 184 -21.50 3.06 -3.60
CA LEU A 184 -20.27 3.41 -2.90
C LEU A 184 -19.55 2.14 -2.42
N SER A 185 -18.22 2.14 -2.47
CA SER A 185 -17.39 1.02 -2.04
C SER A 185 -17.15 1.10 -0.54
N GLU A 186 -17.51 0.06 0.22
CA GLU A 186 -17.12 -0.13 1.61
C GLU A 186 -15.69 -0.66 1.74
N LEU A 187 -14.98 -0.20 2.78
CA LEU A 187 -13.68 -0.73 3.18
C LEU A 187 -13.84 -1.88 4.19
N LEU A 188 -13.48 -3.09 3.78
CA LEU A 188 -13.31 -4.26 4.64
C LEU A 188 -11.87 -4.33 5.14
N VAL A 189 -11.69 -4.49 6.46
CA VAL A 189 -10.37 -4.62 7.10
C VAL A 189 -10.30 -5.91 7.89
N VAL A 190 -9.31 -6.74 7.60
CA VAL A 190 -8.99 -7.94 8.37
C VAL A 190 -8.05 -7.58 9.51
N VAL A 191 -8.45 -7.84 10.75
CA VAL A 191 -7.66 -7.50 11.94
C VAL A 191 -7.22 -8.76 12.67
N SER A 192 -5.92 -8.91 12.91
CA SER A 192 -5.34 -10.08 13.58
C SER A 192 -5.44 -9.99 15.12
N SER A 193 -6.64 -9.73 15.62
CA SER A 193 -7.00 -9.77 17.04
C SER A 193 -7.30 -11.20 17.49
N GLN A 194 -7.61 -11.39 18.79
CA GLN A 194 -8.07 -12.68 19.32
C GLN A 194 -9.32 -12.47 20.18
N PRO A 195 -10.52 -12.91 19.72
CA PRO A 195 -10.81 -13.52 18.41
C PRO A 195 -10.49 -12.57 17.25
N GLY A 196 -10.22 -13.11 16.05
CA GLY A 196 -9.97 -12.28 14.87
C GLY A 196 -11.21 -11.52 14.43
N GLU A 197 -11.01 -10.32 13.87
CA GLU A 197 -12.10 -9.40 13.53
C GLU A 197 -12.09 -9.03 12.04
N LEU A 198 -13.30 -8.81 11.50
CA LEU A 198 -13.52 -8.13 10.23
C LEU A 198 -14.23 -6.81 10.54
N LEU A 199 -13.62 -5.69 10.19
CA LEU A 199 -14.22 -4.38 10.31
C LEU A 199 -14.73 -3.92 8.95
N LEU A 200 -15.88 -3.26 8.94
CA LEU A 200 -16.48 -2.67 7.76
C LEU A 200 -16.63 -1.17 7.97
N PHE A 201 -16.09 -0.37 7.07
CA PHE A 201 -16.20 1.08 7.08
C PHE A 201 -16.96 1.55 5.84
N LYS A 202 -18.01 2.35 6.06
CA LYS A 202 -18.63 3.12 4.98
C LYS A 202 -17.71 4.24 4.53
N THR A 203 -17.81 4.54 3.25
CA THR A 203 -16.85 5.30 2.46
C THR A 203 -17.65 6.04 1.39
N ASN A 204 -17.12 7.17 0.90
CA ASN A 204 -17.73 7.88 -0.23
C ASN A 204 -17.06 7.52 -1.57
N ALA A 205 -16.14 6.54 -1.57
CA ALA A 205 -15.53 6.04 -2.78
C ALA A 205 -16.61 5.47 -3.68
N ARG A 206 -16.72 5.99 -4.90
CA ARG A 206 -17.70 5.51 -5.87
C ARG A 206 -17.38 4.08 -6.25
N ALA A 207 -18.39 3.23 -6.18
CA ALA A 207 -18.35 1.90 -6.75
C ALA A 207 -18.29 1.99 -8.27
N SER A 208 -17.12 1.74 -8.85
CA SER A 208 -16.99 1.47 -10.27
C SER A 208 -17.22 -0.03 -10.52
N ARG A 209 -17.64 -0.42 -11.74
CA ARG A 209 -17.80 -1.85 -12.13
C ARG A 209 -16.49 -2.65 -12.03
N ASP A 210 -15.37 -1.97 -11.79
CA ASP A 210 -14.03 -2.52 -11.63
C ASP A 210 -13.60 -2.61 -10.15
N ASP A 211 -14.49 -2.35 -9.19
CA ASP A 211 -14.21 -2.34 -7.75
C ASP A 211 -14.47 -3.71 -7.10
N TRP A 212 -13.56 -4.68 -7.29
CA TRP A 212 -13.39 -5.87 -6.42
C TRP A 212 -11.88 -6.14 -6.24
N PRO A 213 -11.40 -6.58 -5.07
CA PRO A 213 -10.36 -5.86 -4.34
C PRO A 213 -8.94 -6.18 -4.81
N THR A 214 -8.12 -5.13 -4.82
CA THR A 214 -6.73 -5.01 -5.29
C THR A 214 -5.79 -6.17 -4.89
N PRO A 215 -4.83 -6.59 -5.77
CA PRO A 215 -4.16 -5.85 -6.83
C PRO A 215 -4.74 -6.07 -8.24
N PHE A 216 -4.74 -5.05 -9.10
CA PHE A 216 -5.47 -5.08 -10.37
C PHE A 216 -4.94 -6.09 -11.40
N GLY A 217 -5.91 -6.78 -12.01
CA GLY A 217 -6.08 -6.82 -13.47
C GLY A 217 -7.58 -6.63 -13.75
N SER A 218 -7.96 -5.74 -14.69
CA SER A 218 -9.36 -5.60 -15.10
C SER A 218 -9.87 -6.88 -15.82
N PRO A 219 -11.19 -7.08 -16.00
CA PRO A 219 -11.75 -8.17 -16.81
C PRO A 219 -11.27 -8.15 -18.28
N ALA A 220 -10.81 -7.00 -18.77
CA ALA A 220 -10.21 -6.83 -20.09
C ALA A 220 -8.74 -7.29 -20.16
N ARG A 221 -8.11 -7.61 -19.01
CA ARG A 221 -6.67 -7.90 -18.89
C ARG A 221 -5.79 -6.76 -19.41
N ASP A 222 -6.32 -5.55 -19.39
CA ASP A 222 -5.67 -4.35 -19.91
C ASP A 222 -4.84 -3.60 -18.87
N GLY A 223 -4.64 -4.17 -17.67
CA GLY A 223 -3.66 -3.74 -16.66
C GLY A 223 -3.65 -2.23 -16.37
N THR A 224 -4.79 -1.56 -16.48
CA THR A 224 -4.93 -0.14 -16.11
C THR A 224 -5.36 -0.03 -14.65
N MET A 225 -4.67 0.80 -13.89
CA MET A 225 -4.99 1.22 -12.52
C MET A 225 -5.70 2.56 -12.61
N ALA A 226 -6.96 2.65 -12.17
CA ALA A 226 -7.83 3.83 -12.28
C ALA A 226 -8.00 4.37 -13.73
N PRO A 227 -9.22 4.68 -14.19
CA PRO A 227 -9.38 5.24 -15.52
C PRO A 227 -8.69 6.62 -15.57
N PRO A 228 -7.88 6.92 -16.61
CA PRO A 228 -7.56 8.30 -16.92
C PRO A 228 -8.88 8.99 -17.29
N ARG A 229 -9.14 10.16 -16.70
CA ARG A 229 -10.15 11.06 -17.27
C ARG A 229 -9.68 11.61 -18.62
#